data_AF-A0A0X3UNU9-F1
#
_entry.id   AF-A0A0X3UNU9-F1
#
_cell.length_a   1.000
_cell.length_b   1.000
_cell.length_c   1.000
_cell.angle_alpha   90.00
_cell.angle_beta   90.00
_cell.angle_gamma   90.00
#
_symmetry.space_group_name_H-M   'P 1'
#
loop_
_entity.id
_entity.type
_entity.pdbx_description
1 polymer ?
#
loop_
_entity_poly.entity_id
_entity_poly.type
_entity_poly.pdbx_seq_one_letter_code
_entity_poly.pdbx_strand_id
1 'polypeptide(L)' 'MAQPTAVITQVHTPGRPSWDCVACEQVWPCDPAREAMKAEMAATPLAILMWSMLDEAVRDLPPTPATELFERFVKWTG' A
#
# COMPACT_ATOMS: atom_id res chain seq x y z
N MET A 1 28.95 25.22 3.53
CA MET A 1 27.94 24.76 4.51
C MET A 1 26.90 23.95 3.75
N ALA A 2 26.93 22.62 3.86
CA ALA A 2 25.96 21.76 3.20
C ALA A 2 24.64 21.85 3.98
N GLN A 3 23.56 22.22 3.30
CA GLN A 3 22.22 22.23 3.88
C GLN A 3 21.82 20.78 4.19
N PRO A 4 21.27 20.46 5.38
CA PRO A 4 20.67 19.17 5.59
C PRO A 4 19.45 19.06 4.66
N THR A 5 19.49 18.15 3.69
CA THR A 5 18.29 17.75 2.94
C THR A 5 17.26 17.32 3.98
N ALA A 6 16.22 18.14 4.18
CA ALA A 6 15.08 17.71 4.97
C ALA A 6 14.57 16.42 4.34
N VAL A 7 14.73 15.31 5.04
CA VAL A 7 14.10 14.05 4.65
C VAL A 7 12.61 14.29 4.89
N ILE A 8 11.92 14.78 3.87
CA ILE A 8 10.47 14.80 3.89
C ILE A 8 10.09 13.32 3.89
N THR A 9 9.58 12.81 5.01
CA THR A 9 9.01 11.47 5.07
C THR A 9 7.80 11.45 4.16
N GLN A 10 8.00 11.09 2.90
CA GLN A 10 6.93 11.05 1.91
C GLN A 10 5.97 9.93 2.31
N VAL A 11 4.70 10.24 2.50
CA VAL A 11 3.68 9.25 2.88
C VAL A 11 3.45 8.32 1.70
N HIS A 12 3.59 7.01 1.92
CA HIS A 12 3.43 6.00 0.88
C HIS A 12 1.95 5.65 0.68
N THR A 13 1.25 6.44 -0.14
CA THR A 13 -0.18 6.29 -0.47
C THR A 13 -0.42 5.61 -1.82
N PRO A 14 -1.59 4.97 -2.04
CA PRO A 14 -1.93 4.35 -3.32
C PRO A 14 -2.17 5.42 -4.41
N GLY A 15 -1.54 5.26 -5.56
CA GLY A 15 -1.76 6.05 -6.77
C GLY A 15 -2.70 5.34 -7.73
N ARG A 16 -3.97 5.74 -7.74
CA ARG A 16 -4.98 5.18 -8.65
C ARG A 16 -4.87 5.79 -10.05
N PRO A 17 -5.13 5.05 -11.14
CA PRO A 17 -5.65 3.67 -11.18
C PRO A 17 -4.58 2.58 -11.26
N SER A 18 -3.28 2.90 -11.35
CA SER A 18 -2.24 1.87 -11.47
C SER A 18 -1.98 1.12 -10.16
N TRP A 19 -2.40 1.70 -9.05
CA TRP A 19 -2.10 1.24 -7.69
C TRP A 19 -0.59 1.20 -7.42
N ASP A 20 0.18 2.08 -8.06
CA ASP A 20 1.57 2.31 -7.71
C ASP A 20 1.67 3.37 -6.63
N CYS A 21 2.68 3.27 -5.79
CA CYS A 21 2.88 4.17 -4.68
C CYS A 21 3.24 5.56 -5.18
N VAL A 22 2.52 6.59 -4.73
CA VAL A 22 2.81 7.99 -5.09
C VAL A 22 4.21 8.43 -4.61
N ALA A 23 4.73 7.79 -3.55
CA ALA A 23 6.01 8.17 -2.97
C ALA A 23 7.23 7.56 -3.67
N CYS A 24 7.14 6.30 -4.10
CA CYS A 24 8.30 5.55 -4.59
C CYS A 24 8.06 4.80 -5.89
N GLU A 25 6.87 4.96 -6.51
CA GLU A 25 6.49 4.38 -7.81
C GLU A 25 6.52 2.84 -7.86
N GLN A 26 6.72 2.19 -6.71
CA GLN A 26 6.59 0.73 -6.57
C GLN A 26 5.13 0.34 -6.40
N VAL A 27 4.82 -0.92 -6.74
CA VAL A 27 3.51 -1.54 -6.51
C VAL A 27 3.04 -1.31 -5.07
N TRP A 28 1.94 -0.56 -4.90
CA TRP A 28 1.35 -0.31 -3.59
C TRP A 28 0.45 -1.49 -3.19
N PRO A 29 0.45 -1.97 -1.93
CA PRO A 29 1.28 -1.51 -0.81
C PRO A 29 2.76 -1.88 -1.01
N CYS A 30 3.64 -0.89 -0.95
CA CYS A 30 5.10 -1.09 -0.95
C CYS A 30 5.58 -1.37 0.48
N ASP A 31 6.82 -1.86 0.65
CA ASP A 31 7.34 -2.22 1.99
C ASP A 31 7.21 -1.08 3.02
N PRO A 32 7.59 0.18 2.72
CA PRO A 32 7.41 1.27 3.69
C PRO A 32 5.95 1.52 4.09
N ALA A 33 5.01 1.34 3.15
CA ALA A 33 3.58 1.47 3.44
C ALA A 33 3.09 0.35 4.36
N ARG A 34 3.53 -0.90 4.10
CA ARG A 34 3.20 -2.06 4.93
C ARG A 34 3.71 -1.89 6.36
N GLU A 35 4.96 -1.49 6.52
CA GLU A 35 5.58 -1.27 7.83
C GLU A 35 4.90 -0.13 8.59
N ALA A 36 4.64 1.01 7.94
CA ALA A 36 3.91 2.12 8.56
C ALA A 36 2.51 1.69 9.03
N MET A 37 1.74 1.00 8.18
CA MET A 37 0.41 0.53 8.53
C MET A 37 0.42 -0.50 9.67
N LYS A 38 1.41 -1.42 9.70
CA LYS A 38 1.59 -2.39 10.81
C LYS A 38 1.97 -1.72 12.12
N ALA A 39 2.74 -0.63 12.07
CA ALA A 39 3.13 0.12 13.26
C ALA A 39 1.95 0.90 13.86
N GLU A 40 1.00 1.33 13.03
CA GLU A 40 -0.11 2.21 13.43
C GLU A 40 -1.43 1.47 13.70
N MET A 41 -1.63 0.27 13.15
CA MET A 41 -2.90 -0.45 13.20
C MET A 41 -2.75 -1.87 13.76
N ALA A 42 -3.72 -2.31 14.55
CA ALA A 42 -3.85 -3.71 14.90
C ALA A 42 -4.20 -4.57 13.66
N ALA A 43 -3.86 -5.87 13.69
CA ALA A 43 -4.03 -6.79 12.57
C ALA A 43 -5.45 -6.83 11.99
N THR A 44 -6.49 -6.90 12.84
CA THR A 44 -7.89 -6.96 12.39
C THR A 44 -8.35 -5.70 11.63
N PRO A 45 -8.24 -4.47 12.17
CA PRO A 45 -8.62 -3.28 11.41
C PRO A 45 -7.74 -3.07 10.17
N LEU A 46 -6.48 -3.48 10.20
CA LEU A 46 -5.60 -3.44 9.02
C LEU A 46 -6.11 -4.37 7.90
N ALA A 47 -6.47 -5.60 8.24
CA ALA A 47 -7.04 -6.55 7.28
C ALA A 47 -8.33 -6.03 6.64
N ILE A 48 -9.21 -5.39 7.42
CA ILE A 48 -10.45 -4.77 6.92
C ILE A 48 -10.16 -3.61 5.97
N LEU A 49 -9.21 -2.74 6.32
CA LEU A 49 -8.79 -1.64 5.46
C LEU A 49 -8.23 -2.17 4.14
N MET A 50 -7.34 -3.15 4.19
CA MET A 50 -6.73 -3.73 2.99
C MET A 50 -7.73 -4.50 2.12
N TRP A 51 -8.74 -5.13 2.73
CA TRP A 51 -9.83 -5.73 1.97
C TRP A 51 -10.61 -4.67 1.18
N SER A 52 -10.91 -3.52 1.80
CA SER A 52 -11.60 -2.41 1.13
C SER A 52 -10.77 -1.85 -0.03
N MET A 53 -9.46 -1.75 0.14
CA MET A 53 -8.54 -1.35 -0.93
C MET A 53 -8.48 -2.39 -2.05
N LEU A 54 -8.49 -3.69 -1.73
CA LEU A 54 -8.58 -4.76 -2.73
C LEU A 54 -9.85 -4.62 -3.57
N ASP A 55 -11.00 -4.40 -2.92
CA ASP A 55 -12.30 -4.23 -3.59
C ASP A 55 -12.30 -3.03 -4.57
N GLU A 56 -11.54 -1.98 -4.28
CA GLU A 56 -11.32 -0.87 -5.21
C GLU A 56 -10.34 -1.24 -6.33
N ALA A 57 -9.24 -1.93 -6.00
CA ALA A 57 -8.22 -2.32 -6.96
C ALA A 57 -8.73 -3.27 -8.05
N VAL A 58 -9.65 -4.18 -7.70
CA VAL A 58 -10.33 -5.07 -8.65
C VAL A 58 -11.04 -4.28 -9.77
N ARG A 59 -11.52 -3.07 -9.49
CA ARG A 59 -12.24 -2.23 -10.46
C ARG A 59 -11.31 -1.42 -11.36
N ASP A 60 -10.12 -1.09 -10.87
CA ASP A 60 -9.18 -0.23 -11.59
C ASP A 60 -8.17 -1.02 -12.43
N LEU A 61 -7.70 -2.15 -11.90
CA LEU A 61 -6.66 -2.95 -12.53
C LEU A 61 -7.24 -3.77 -13.68
N PRO A 62 -6.40 -4.12 -14.69
CA PRO A 62 -6.78 -5.11 -15.68
C PRO A 62 -7.12 -6.45 -14.98
N PRO A 63 -7.82 -7.37 -15.66
CA PRO A 63 -8.17 -8.68 -15.10
C PRO A 63 -6.96 -9.36 -14.46
N THR A 64 -6.95 -9.41 -13.12
CA THR A 64 -5.85 -9.90 -12.30
C THR A 64 -6.35 -11.07 -11.47
N PRO A 65 -5.59 -12.18 -11.33
CA PRO A 65 -6.01 -13.31 -10.51
C PRO A 65 -6.33 -12.89 -9.07
N ALA A 66 -7.45 -13.39 -8.52
CA ALA A 66 -7.87 -13.07 -7.16
C ALA A 66 -6.79 -13.43 -6.11
N THR A 67 -6.03 -14.50 -6.35
CA THR A 67 -4.91 -14.90 -5.50
C THR A 67 -3.82 -13.84 -5.47
N GLU A 68 -3.46 -13.25 -6.61
CA GLU A 68 -2.42 -12.22 -6.68
C GLU A 68 -2.84 -10.95 -5.92
N LEU A 69 -4.10 -10.54 -6.07
CA LEU A 69 -4.64 -9.39 -5.32
C LEU A 69 -4.71 -9.68 -3.81
N PHE A 70 -5.11 -10.89 -3.42
CA PHE A 70 -5.13 -11.31 -2.01
C PHE A 70 -3.71 -11.30 -1.41
N GLU A 71 -2.72 -11.83 -2.13
CA GLU A 71 -1.32 -11.83 -1.69
C GLU A 71 -0.76 -10.40 -1.55
N ARG A 72 -1.09 -9.53 -2.50
CA ARG A 72 -0.66 -8.13 -2.53
C ARG A 72 -1.27 -7.29 -1.39
N PHE A 73 -2.58 -7.38 -1.19
CA PHE A 73 -3.30 -6.50 -0.25
C PHE A 73 -3.47 -7.11 1.14
N VAL A 74 -3.82 -8.40 1.26
CA VAL A 74 -4.38 -8.96 2.51
C VAL A 74 -3.44 -9.92 3.22
N LYS A 75 -2.70 -10.77 2.50
CA LYS A 75 -1.90 -11.87 3.10
C LYS A 75 -0.91 -11.42 4.17
N TRP A 76 -0.40 -10.19 4.08
CA TRP A 76 0.63 -9.66 4.97
C TRP A 76 0.07 -8.97 6.23
N THR A 77 -1.25 -8.82 6.39
CA THR A 77 -1.86 -8.05 7.49
C THR A 77 -1.97 -8.81 8.82
N GLY A 78 -1.59 -10.10 8.83
CA GLY A 78 -1.58 -10.98 10.01
C GLY A 78 -0.21 -11.16 10.65
#